data_AF-A0A667YHM5-F1
#
_entry.id   AF-A0A667YHM5-F1
#
_cell.length_a   1.000
_cell.length_b   1.000
_cell.length_c   1.000
_cell.angle_alpha   90.00
_cell.angle_beta   90.00
_cell.angle_gamma   90.00
#
_symmetry.space_group_name_H-M   'P 1'
#
loop_
_entity.id
_entity.type
_entity.pdbx_description
1 polymer ?
#
loop_
_entity_poly.entity_id
_entity_poly.type
_entity_poly.pdbx_seq_one_letter_code
_entity_poly.pdbx_strand_id
1 'polypeptide(L)'
;MPPKPLEPLAKKIFKGVIALELLGVFGAYTLFHKMNTSQDFRSTMNRKFPSVLEVYYQSNEWAGIYGIRERDREAWSAKQD
;
A
#
# COMPACT_ATOMS: atom_id res chain seq x y z
N MET A 1 12.49 -30.10 -34.59
CA MET A 1 13.14 -29.30 -33.52
C MET A 1 13.21 -30.14 -32.27
N PRO A 2 14.36 -30.27 -31.59
CA PRO A 2 14.45 -31.00 -30.33
C PRO A 2 13.58 -30.29 -29.26
N PRO A 3 12.89 -31.04 -28.38
CA PRO A 3 12.08 -30.43 -27.32
C PRO A 3 12.98 -29.61 -26.40
N LYS A 4 12.67 -28.32 -26.21
CA LYS A 4 13.38 -27.45 -25.26
C LYS A 4 13.06 -27.92 -23.84
N PRO A 5 13.97 -28.60 -23.12
CA PRO A 5 13.63 -29.30 -21.89
C PRO A 5 13.25 -28.35 -20.74
N LEU A 6 13.67 -27.09 -20.81
CA LEU A 6 13.49 -26.09 -19.76
C LEU A 6 12.26 -25.18 -19.97
N GLU A 7 11.66 -25.20 -21.15
CA GLU A 7 10.51 -24.35 -21.49
C GLU A 7 9.29 -24.52 -20.55
N PRO A 8 8.89 -25.76 -20.14
CA PRO A 8 7.77 -25.93 -19.22
C PRO A 8 8.08 -25.46 -17.79
N LEU A 9 9.34 -25.53 -17.35
CA LEU A 9 9.76 -25.02 -16.03
C LEU A 9 9.73 -23.49 -16.01
N ALA A 10 10.30 -22.85 -17.03
CA ALA A 10 10.30 -21.40 -17.17
C ALA A 10 8.87 -20.83 -17.19
N LYS A 11 7.94 -21.47 -17.90
CA LYS A 11 6.52 -21.07 -17.94
C LYS A 11 5.85 -21.16 -16.57
N LYS A 12 6.19 -22.15 -15.74
CA LYS A 12 5.64 -22.28 -14.37
C LYS A 12 6.17 -21.16 -13.45
N ILE A 13 7.47 -20.90 -13.51
CA ILE A 13 8.09 -19.82 -12.71
C ILE A 13 7.49 -18.47 -13.11
N PHE A 14 7.40 -18.19 -14.41
CA PHE A 14 6.83 -16.93 -14.90
C PHE A 14 5.38 -16.71 -14.44
N LYS A 15 4.54 -17.74 -14.51
CA LYS A 15 3.17 -17.67 -13.96
C LYS A 15 3.15 -17.42 -12.46
N GLY A 16 4.08 -18.02 -11.71
CA GLY A 16 4.25 -17.78 -10.28
C GLY A 16 4.63 -16.33 -9.98
N VAL A 17 5.56 -15.76 -10.75
CA VAL A 17 5.95 -14.35 -10.62
C VAL A 17 4.77 -13.42 -10.89
N ILE A 18 4.02 -13.64 -11.98
CA ILE A 18 2.82 -12.85 -12.28
C ILE A 18 1.81 -12.94 -11.14
N ALA A 19 1.54 -14.14 -10.61
CA ALA A 19 0.61 -14.31 -9.52
C ALA A 19 1.06 -13.55 -8.26
N LEU A 20 2.36 -13.57 -7.95
CA LEU A 20 2.94 -12.84 -6.84
C LEU A 20 2.83 -11.32 -7.03
N GLU A 21 3.13 -10.81 -8.22
CA GLU A 21 2.99 -9.39 -8.56
C GLU A 21 1.54 -8.91 -8.42
N LEU A 22 0.57 -9.69 -8.92
CA LEU A 22 -0.85 -9.37 -8.79
C LEU A 22 -1.29 -9.30 -7.34
N LEU A 23 -0.84 -10.24 -6.50
CA LEU A 23 -1.11 -10.22 -5.06
C LEU A 23 -0.47 -9.00 -4.38
N GLY A 24 0.75 -8.64 -4.76
CA GLY A 24 1.44 -7.45 -4.25
C GLY A 24 0.69 -6.16 -4.58
N VAL A 25 0.32 -5.97 -5.85
CA VAL A 25 -0.44 -4.79 -6.31
C VAL A 25 -1.80 -4.72 -5.62
N PHE A 26 -2.50 -5.86 -5.49
CA PHE A 26 -3.78 -5.91 -4.78
C PHE A 26 -3.62 -5.54 -3.29
N GLY A 27 -2.58 -6.04 -2.63
CA GLY A 27 -2.24 -5.67 -1.25
C GLY A 27 -1.99 -4.17 -1.09
N ALA A 28 -1.17 -3.58 -1.96
CA ALA A 28 -0.87 -2.15 -1.94
C ALA A 28 -2.12 -1.29 -2.19
N TYR A 29 -2.95 -1.66 -3.18
CA TYR A 29 -4.19 -0.95 -3.48
C TYR A 29 -5.18 -1.01 -2.31
N THR A 30 -5.40 -2.19 -1.72
CA THR A 30 -6.32 -2.33 -0.59
C THR A 30 -5.84 -1.55 0.64
N LEU A 31 -4.53 -1.53 0.90
CA LEU A 31 -3.93 -0.71 1.95
C LEU A 31 -4.16 0.78 1.70
N PHE A 32 -3.85 1.26 0.50
CA PHE A 32 -4.05 2.66 0.12
C PHE A 32 -5.52 3.07 0.20
N HIS A 33 -6.42 2.23 -0.32
CA HIS A 33 -7.86 2.46 -0.27
C HIS A 33 -8.38 2.57 1.17
N LYS A 34 -7.93 1.69 2.08
CA LYS A 34 -8.32 1.78 3.50
C LYS A 34 -7.79 3.04 4.18
N MET A 35 -6.56 3.47 3.89
CA MET A 35 -6.02 4.73 4.41
C MET A 35 -6.79 5.93 3.90
N ASN A 36 -7.18 5.93 2.62
CA ASN A 36 -7.94 7.03 2.02
C ASN A 36 -9.36 7.14 2.60
N THR A 37 -10.01 6.00 2.87
CA THR A 37 -11.40 5.99 3.32
C THR A 37 -11.57 6.15 4.83
N SER A 38 -10.59 5.76 5.66
CA SER A 38 -10.74 5.72 7.13
C SER A 38 -9.62 6.45 7.86
N GLN A 39 -10.00 7.47 8.63
CA GLN A 39 -9.08 8.18 9.53
C GLN A 39 -8.66 7.30 10.73
N ASP A 40 -9.54 6.45 11.26
CA ASP A 40 -9.18 5.53 12.36
C ASP A 40 -8.18 4.46 11.91
N PHE A 41 -8.27 4.02 10.66
CA PHE A 41 -7.26 3.14 10.07
C PHE A 41 -5.90 3.84 9.96
N ARG A 42 -5.88 5.10 9.52
CA ARG A 42 -4.68 5.94 9.54
C ARG A 42 -4.12 6.12 10.95
N SER A 43 -4.97 6.30 11.96
CA SER A 43 -4.55 6.36 13.38
C SER A 43 -3.88 5.07 13.83
N THR A 44 -4.45 3.92 13.44
CA THR A 44 -3.84 2.61 13.72
C THR A 44 -2.50 2.45 13.04
N MET A 45 -2.38 2.91 11.78
CA MET A 45 -1.11 2.91 11.04
C MET A 45 -0.09 3.85 11.66
N ASN A 46 -0.50 5.02 12.17
CA ASN A 46 0.38 5.94 12.90
C ASN A 46 1.03 5.24 14.09
N ARG A 47 0.26 4.42 14.82
CA ARG A 47 0.75 3.70 16.00
C ARG A 47 1.60 2.47 15.66
N LYS A 48 1.26 1.72 14.61
CA LYS A 48 1.91 0.44 14.29
C LYS A 48 3.01 0.55 13.23
N PHE A 49 2.79 1.36 12.21
CA PHE A 49 3.62 1.48 11.01
C PHE A 49 3.73 2.95 10.55
N PRO A 50 4.32 3.84 11.38
CA PRO A 50 4.35 5.27 11.10
C PRO A 50 5.00 5.59 9.75
N SER A 51 6.04 4.86 9.35
CA SER A 51 6.71 5.06 8.07
C SER A 51 5.80 4.79 6.86
N VAL A 52 4.88 3.82 6.96
CA VAL A 52 3.93 3.52 5.87
C VAL A 52 2.91 4.65 5.74
N LEU A 53 2.42 5.16 6.87
CA LEU A 53 1.53 6.30 6.90
C LEU A 53 2.21 7.56 6.35
N GLU A 54 3.50 7.76 6.65
CA GLU A 54 4.26 8.90 6.14
C GLU A 54 4.39 8.86 4.61
N VAL A 55 4.70 7.70 4.04
CA VAL A 55 4.72 7.52 2.58
C VAL A 55 3.35 7.81 1.97
N TYR A 56 2.26 7.40 2.63
CA TYR A 56 0.91 7.73 2.18
C TYR A 56 0.68 9.25 2.14
N TYR A 57 1.09 10.00 3.18
CA TYR A 57 0.97 11.46 3.16
C TYR A 57 1.81 12.06 2.04
N GLN A 58 3.10 11.73 1.97
CA GLN A 58 4.00 12.27 0.94
C GLN A 58 3.51 11.98 -0.47
N SER A 59 2.96 10.78 -0.71
CA SER A 59 2.42 10.42 -2.03
C SER A 59 1.20 11.27 -2.40
N ASN A 60 0.29 11.53 -1.45
CA ASN A 60 -0.87 12.40 -1.68
C ASN A 60 -0.45 13.86 -1.87
N GLU A 61 0.51 14.35 -1.06
CA GLU A 61 1.06 15.69 -1.17
C GLU A 61 1.76 15.90 -2.53
N TRP A 62 2.49 14.89 -3.01
CA TRP A 62 3.10 14.92 -4.34
C TRP A 62 2.03 14.92 -5.45
N ALA A 63 0.91 14.24 -5.24
CA ALA A 63 -0.25 14.31 -6.14
C ALA A 63 -1.06 15.62 -6.01
N GLY A 64 -0.64 16.56 -5.16
CA GLY A 64 -1.30 17.85 -4.95
C GLY A 64 -2.47 17.82 -3.96
N ILE A 65 -2.66 16.70 -3.26
CA ILE A 65 -3.72 16.54 -2.25
C ILE A 65 -3.12 16.82 -0.86
N TYR A 66 -3.31 18.05 -0.40
CA TYR A 66 -2.81 18.53 0.90
C TYR A 66 -3.87 18.53 1.99
N GLY A 67 -3.46 18.74 3.24
CA GLY A 67 -4.36 18.89 4.39
C GLY A 67 -4.77 17.58 5.06
N ILE A 68 -4.42 16.43 4.49
CA ILE A 68 -4.74 15.11 5.06
C ILE A 68 -3.99 14.91 6.39
N ARG A 69 -2.69 15.22 6.41
CA ARG A 69 -1.83 15.06 7.59
C ARG A 69 -2.27 16.00 8.72
N GLU A 70 -2.60 17.24 8.39
CA GLU A 70 -3.01 18.27 9.34
C GLU A 70 -4.33 17.90 10.01
N ARG A 71 -5.34 17.52 9.23
CA ARG A 71 -6.64 17.06 9.76
C ARG A 71 -6.51 15.84 10.65
N ASP A 72 -5.61 14.92 10.32
CA ASP A 72 -5.35 13.75 11.15
C ASP A 72 -4.68 14.12 12.47
N ARG A 73 -3.70 15.03 12.46
CA ARG A 73 -3.07 15.54 13.67
C ARG A 73 -4.07 16.24 14.59
N GLU A 74 -4.88 17.14 14.04
CA GLU A 74 -5.93 17.85 14.78
C GLU A 74 -6.95 16.89 15.41
N ALA A 75 -7.43 15.91 14.64
CA ALA A 75 -8.39 14.92 15.12
C ALA A 75 -7.82 14.01 16.20
N TRP A 76 -6.52 13.72 16.17
CA TRP A 76 -5.87 12.86 17.16
C TRP A 76 -5.43 13.61 18.40
N SER A 77 -5.04 14.89 18.29
CA SER A 77 -4.77 15.74 19.45
C SER A 77 -6.05 16.02 20.23
N ALA A 78 -7.17 16.29 19.56
CA ALA A 78 -8.46 16.54 20.19
C ALA A 78 -9.08 15.31 20.90
N LYS A 79 -8.54 14.10 20.67
CA LYS A 79 -8.95 12.87 21.39
C LYS A 79 -8.15 12.63 22.67
N GLN A 80 -7.09 13.40 22.92
CA GLN A 80 -6.23 13.27 24.11
C GLN A 80 -6.58 14.24 25.25
N ASP A 81 -7.44 15.22 24.98
CA ASP A 81 -8.10 16.10 25.96
C ASP A 81 -9.47 15.56 26.38
#